data_AF-A0A2A7MCH0-F1
#
_entry.id   AF-A0A2A7MCH0-F1
#
_cell.length_a   1.000
_cell.length_b   1.000
_cell.length_c   1.000
_cell.angle_alpha   90.00
_cell.angle_beta   90.00
_cell.angle_gamma   90.00
#
_symmetry.space_group_name_H-M   'P 1'
#
loop_
_entity.id
_entity.type
_entity.pdbx_description
1 polymer ?
#
loop_
_entity_poly.entity_id
_entity_poly.type
_entity_poly.pdbx_seq_one_letter_code
_entity_poly.pdbx_strand_id
1 'polypeptide(L)'
;MDTILAKYELIVYSSGKIRLNPLENSSTEELLSKCSSRIQQILATITTIKILLTNNPNASDIDIYSKALKEVSEKLEVNVTTISDKFTRQLKLNAEEARSMIFDYLRFNSSELKNILLKNVGKNTKELDTIAINSILK
;
A
#
# COMPACT_ATOMS: atom_id res chain seq x y z
N MET A 1 16.66 16.34 23.00
CA MET A 1 16.22 15.62 21.78
C MET A 1 15.02 16.37 21.26
N ASP A 2 15.10 16.87 20.03
CA ASP A 2 13.99 17.62 19.44
C ASP A 2 13.03 16.66 18.73
N THR A 3 11.74 16.83 18.99
CA THR A 3 10.68 16.04 18.35
C THR A 3 10.02 16.88 17.26
N ILE A 4 10.10 16.41 16.01
CA ILE A 4 9.42 17.07 14.89
C ILE A 4 7.92 16.81 15.00
N LEU A 5 7.13 17.85 15.25
CA LEU A 5 5.68 17.75 15.40
C LEU A 5 4.93 17.72 14.05
N ALA A 6 5.47 18.38 13.02
CA ALA A 6 4.87 18.42 11.69
C ALA A 6 5.92 18.77 10.62
N LYS A 7 5.72 18.31 9.39
CA LYS A 7 6.45 18.75 8.19
C LYS A 7 5.44 19.18 7.14
N TYR A 8 5.81 20.18 6.34
CA TYR A 8 4.97 20.72 5.27
C TYR A 8 5.80 20.92 4.01
N GLU A 9 5.17 20.72 2.85
CA GLU A 9 5.64 21.21 1.56
C GLU A 9 5.07 22.62 1.35
N LEU A 10 5.98 23.56 1.05
CA LEU A 10 5.64 24.94 0.76
C LEU A 10 5.62 25.16 -0.76
N ILE A 11 4.46 25.46 -1.32
CA ILE A 11 4.32 25.83 -2.73
C ILE A 11 4.05 27.32 -2.82
N VAL A 12 4.94 28.04 -3.51
CA VAL A 12 4.80 29.48 -3.79
C VAL A 12 4.46 29.67 -5.26
N TYR A 13 3.30 30.26 -5.53
CA TYR A 13 2.86 30.55 -6.88
C TYR A 13 3.37 31.93 -7.32
N SER A 14 3.59 32.12 -8.63
CA SER A 14 4.01 33.41 -9.21
C SER A 14 3.07 34.58 -8.92
N SER A 15 1.81 34.29 -8.58
CA SER A 15 0.82 35.26 -8.12
C SER A 15 1.02 35.74 -6.67
N GLY A 16 2.04 35.24 -5.98
CA GLY A 16 2.27 35.48 -4.55
C GLY A 16 1.40 34.62 -3.63
N LYS A 17 0.53 33.77 -4.17
CA LYS A 17 -0.23 32.79 -3.36
C LYS A 17 0.74 31.76 -2.76
N ILE A 18 0.49 31.39 -1.52
CA ILE A 18 1.24 30.35 -0.82
C ILE A 18 0.27 29.24 -0.43
N ARG A 19 0.68 27.98 -0.64
CA ARG A 19 -0.03 26.80 -0.17
C ARG A 19 0.91 25.94 0.66
N LEU A 20 0.45 25.57 1.86
CA LEU A 20 1.09 24.59 2.72
C LEU A 20 0.37 23.26 2.56
N ASN A 21 1.08 22.25 2.07
CA ASN A 21 0.58 20.88 2.07
C ASN A 21 1.26 20.15 3.23
N PRO A 22 0.53 19.58 4.20
CA PRO A 22 1.16 18.72 5.20
C PRO A 22 1.89 17.57 4.49
N LEU A 23 3.18 17.41 4.79
CA LEU A 23 3.90 16.19 4.46
C LEU A 23 3.49 15.19 5.53
N GLU A 24 2.82 14.11 5.13
CA GLU A 24 2.56 12.99 6.02
C GLU A 24 3.90 12.51 6.59
N ASN A 25 4.12 12.82 7.87
CA ASN A 25 5.37 12.50 8.58
C ASN A 25 5.54 11.01 8.83
N SER A 26 4.45 10.26 8.71
CA SER A 26 4.46 8.82 8.92
C SER A 26 5.07 8.13 7.71
N SER A 27 6.24 7.54 7.91
CA SER A 27 6.82 6.63 6.94
C SER A 27 5.80 5.53 6.61
N THR A 28 5.89 4.95 5.41
CA THR A 28 5.04 3.81 5.03
C THR A 28 5.07 2.72 6.10
N GLU A 29 6.22 2.50 6.75
CA GLU A 29 6.37 1.53 7.85
C GLU A 29 5.57 1.92 9.10
N GLU A 30 5.55 3.20 9.48
CA GLU A 30 4.76 3.68 10.62
C GLU A 30 3.26 3.52 10.36
N LEU A 31 2.78 3.86 9.15
CA LEU A 31 1.39 3.66 8.75
C LEU A 31 1.01 2.17 8.79
N LEU A 32 1.86 1.31 8.24
CA LEU A 32 1.64 -0.13 8.21
C LEU A 32 1.59 -0.73 9.63
N SER A 33 2.41 -0.24 10.58
CA SER A 33 2.45 -0.74 11.95
C SER A 33 1.15 -0.53 12.75
N LYS A 34 0.36 0.48 12.36
CA LYS A 34 -0.91 0.83 13.03
C LYS A 34 -2.13 0.14 12.40
N CYS A 35 -1.95 -0.55 11.29
CA CYS A 35 -3.04 -1.21 10.56
C CYS A 35 -3.41 -2.56 11.18
N SER A 36 -4.59 -3.07 10.80
CA SER A 36 -4.89 -4.48 10.97
C SER A 36 -3.85 -5.34 10.22
N SER A 37 -3.50 -6.51 10.78
CA SER A 37 -2.52 -7.43 10.16
C SER A 37 -2.89 -7.86 8.73
N ARG A 38 -4.17 -7.77 8.37
CA ARG A 38 -4.67 -8.05 7.01
C ARG A 38 -4.32 -6.91 6.06
N ILE A 39 -4.68 -5.67 6.42
CA ILE A 39 -4.39 -4.49 5.59
C ILE A 39 -2.89 -4.22 5.54
N GLN A 40 -2.18 -4.40 6.65
CA GLN A 40 -0.72 -4.31 6.72
C GLN A 40 -0.04 -5.22 5.69
N GLN A 41 -0.38 -6.50 5.67
CA GLN A 41 0.23 -7.47 4.75
C GLN A 41 -0.09 -7.17 3.28
N ILE A 42 -1.32 -6.74 3.00
CA ILE A 42 -1.75 -6.35 1.66
C ILE A 42 -0.98 -5.13 1.17
N LEU A 43 -0.97 -4.05 1.95
CA LEU A 43 -0.32 -2.80 1.57
C LEU A 43 1.21 -2.93 1.52
N ALA A 44 1.81 -3.71 2.44
CA ALA A 44 3.23 -4.04 2.38
C ALA A 44 3.56 -4.76 1.06
N THR A 45 2.77 -5.75 0.67
CA THR A 45 2.98 -6.49 -0.59
C THR A 45 2.85 -5.58 -1.80
N ILE A 46 1.81 -4.73 -1.88
CA ILE A 46 1.64 -3.79 -3.00
C ILE A 46 2.82 -2.82 -3.07
N THR A 47 3.29 -2.32 -1.92
CA THR A 47 4.45 -1.43 -1.86
C THR A 47 5.72 -2.13 -2.35
N THR A 48 5.95 -3.38 -1.92
CA THR A 48 7.09 -4.18 -2.39
C THR A 48 7.02 -4.47 -3.89
N ILE A 49 5.84 -4.81 -4.42
CA ILE A 49 5.64 -4.99 -5.88
C ILE A 49 6.02 -3.71 -6.62
N LYS A 50 5.56 -2.54 -6.14
CA LYS A 50 5.90 -1.25 -6.75
C LYS A 50 7.41 -0.99 -6.79
N ILE A 51 8.11 -1.28 -5.69
CA ILE A 51 9.58 -1.16 -5.60
C ILE A 51 10.26 -2.11 -6.60
N LEU A 52 9.84 -3.38 -6.63
CA LEU A 52 10.41 -4.39 -7.51
C LEU A 52 10.19 -4.08 -8.99
N LEU A 53 9.00 -3.58 -9.37
CA LEU A 53 8.69 -3.12 -10.72
C LEU A 53 9.55 -1.93 -11.13
N THR A 54 9.76 -0.98 -10.22
CA THR A 54 10.61 0.19 -10.47
C THR A 54 12.05 -0.22 -10.75
N ASN A 55 12.54 -1.22 -10.01
CA ASN A 55 13.91 -1.73 -10.15
C ASN A 55 14.07 -2.72 -11.32
N ASN A 56 13.01 -3.41 -11.74
CA ASN A 56 13.04 -4.45 -12.76
C ASN A 56 11.82 -4.35 -13.71
N PRO A 57 11.76 -3.31 -14.57
CA PRO A 57 10.56 -3.02 -15.37
C PRO A 57 10.19 -4.09 -16.39
N ASN A 58 11.14 -4.95 -16.79
CA ASN A 58 10.94 -6.00 -17.79
C ASN A 58 10.64 -7.38 -17.19
N ALA A 59 10.60 -7.50 -15.85
CA ALA A 59 10.28 -8.76 -15.20
C ALA A 59 8.80 -9.12 -15.39
N SER A 60 8.50 -10.42 -15.40
CA SER A 60 7.13 -10.89 -15.52
C SER A 60 6.32 -10.59 -14.25
N ASP A 61 5.02 -10.39 -14.40
CA ASP A 61 4.10 -10.11 -13.27
C ASP A 61 4.10 -11.23 -12.23
N ILE A 62 4.19 -12.47 -12.70
CA ILE A 62 4.22 -13.64 -11.83
C ILE A 62 5.50 -13.69 -11.00
N ASP A 63 6.65 -13.36 -11.59
CA ASP A 63 7.93 -13.34 -10.89
C ASP A 63 7.96 -12.22 -9.85
N ILE A 64 7.54 -11.02 -10.22
CA ILE A 64 7.46 -9.87 -9.32
C ILE A 64 6.50 -10.16 -8.16
N TYR A 65 5.31 -10.69 -8.44
CA TYR A 65 4.32 -11.01 -7.42
C TYR A 65 4.83 -12.07 -6.45
N SER A 66 5.40 -13.15 -6.96
CA SER A 66 5.93 -14.25 -6.13
C SER A 66 7.10 -13.77 -5.27
N LYS A 67 8.00 -12.95 -5.83
CA LYS A 67 9.12 -12.37 -5.11
C LYS A 67 8.66 -11.40 -4.03
N ALA A 68 7.67 -10.55 -4.32
CA ALA A 68 7.12 -9.62 -3.33
C ALA A 68 6.47 -10.35 -2.16
N LEU A 69 5.69 -11.40 -2.43
CA LEU A 69 5.10 -12.23 -1.37
C LEU A 69 6.19 -12.85 -0.50
N LYS A 70 7.27 -13.36 -1.10
CA LYS A 70 8.40 -13.93 -0.36
C LYS A 70 9.07 -12.89 0.54
N GLU A 71 9.43 -11.73 -0.01
CA GLU A 71 10.08 -10.65 0.77
C GLU A 71 9.21 -10.16 1.93
N VAL A 72 7.90 -10.01 1.72
CA VAL A 72 6.98 -9.61 2.79
C VAL A 72 6.76 -10.72 3.80
N SER A 73 6.75 -11.98 3.36
CA SER A 73 6.63 -13.15 4.25
C SER A 73 7.81 -13.24 5.22
N GLU A 74 9.03 -13.00 4.72
CA GLU A 74 10.26 -12.97 5.51
C GLU A 74 10.26 -11.76 6.45
N LYS A 75 9.91 -10.56 5.94
CA LYS A 75 9.89 -9.31 6.73
C LYS A 75 8.90 -9.35 7.88
N LEU A 76 7.74 -9.99 7.69
CA LEU A 76 6.66 -10.04 8.68
C LEU A 76 6.60 -11.36 9.45
N GLU A 77 7.54 -12.27 9.20
CA GLU A 77 7.62 -13.60 9.83
C GLU A 77 6.32 -14.41 9.70
N VAL A 78 5.71 -14.38 8.51
CA VAL A 78 4.48 -15.12 8.20
C VAL A 78 4.64 -15.97 6.95
N ASN A 79 3.76 -16.95 6.74
CA ASN A 79 3.81 -17.78 5.54
C ASN A 79 3.28 -17.03 4.29
N VAL A 80 3.90 -17.29 3.14
CA VAL A 80 3.45 -16.78 1.82
C VAL A 80 1.98 -17.09 1.56
N THR A 81 1.54 -18.31 1.88
CA THR A 81 0.14 -18.75 1.71
C THR A 81 -0.83 -17.93 2.57
N THR A 82 -0.42 -17.51 3.77
CA THR A 82 -1.24 -16.66 4.64
C THR A 82 -1.46 -15.27 4.04
N ILE A 83 -0.44 -14.69 3.40
CA ILE A 83 -0.56 -13.39 2.73
C ILE A 83 -1.47 -13.54 1.50
N SER A 84 -1.25 -14.57 0.69
CA SER A 84 -2.07 -14.86 -0.50
C SER A 84 -3.55 -15.07 -0.14
N ASP A 85 -3.84 -15.86 0.90
CA ASP A 85 -5.19 -16.07 1.44
C ASP A 85 -5.85 -14.76 1.88
N LYS A 86 -5.08 -13.85 2.48
CA LYS A 86 -5.60 -12.54 2.90
C LYS A 86 -5.96 -11.68 1.69
N PHE A 87 -5.17 -11.69 0.63
CA PHE A 87 -5.51 -11.01 -0.62
C PHE A 87 -6.81 -11.54 -1.22
N THR A 88 -6.89 -12.85 -1.46
CA THR A 88 -8.05 -13.47 -2.11
C THR A 88 -9.32 -13.28 -1.30
N ARG A 89 -9.27 -13.44 0.04
CA ARG A 89 -10.41 -13.18 0.92
C ARG A 89 -10.80 -11.70 1.00
N GLN A 90 -9.82 -10.79 1.03
CA GLN A 90 -10.10 -9.34 1.12
C GLN A 90 -10.73 -8.82 -0.17
N LEU A 91 -10.24 -9.29 -1.32
CA LEU A 91 -10.69 -8.86 -2.63
C LEU A 91 -11.90 -9.65 -3.13
N LYS A 92 -12.18 -10.83 -2.54
CA LYS A 92 -13.17 -11.81 -3.01
C LYS A 92 -12.88 -12.29 -4.44
N LEU A 93 -11.60 -12.52 -4.71
CA LEU A 93 -11.08 -12.92 -6.01
C LEU A 93 -10.19 -14.15 -5.85
N ASN A 94 -9.98 -14.89 -6.92
CA ASN A 94 -8.93 -15.89 -6.95
C ASN A 94 -7.54 -15.23 -7.03
N ALA A 95 -6.46 -16.02 -6.88
CA ALA A 95 -5.10 -15.48 -6.81
C ALA A 95 -4.65 -14.79 -8.11
N GLU A 96 -5.09 -15.28 -9.26
CA GLU A 96 -4.74 -14.72 -10.57
C GLU A 96 -5.46 -13.38 -10.82
N GLU A 97 -6.76 -13.33 -10.51
CA GLU A 97 -7.57 -12.10 -10.56
C GLU A 97 -7.03 -11.03 -9.60
N ALA A 98 -6.71 -11.42 -8.37
CA ALA A 98 -6.10 -10.52 -7.38
C ALA A 98 -4.78 -9.96 -7.87
N ARG A 99 -3.92 -10.81 -8.48
CA ARG A 99 -2.67 -10.38 -9.10
C ARG A 99 -2.93 -9.38 -10.22
N SER A 100 -3.80 -9.71 -11.18
CA SER A 100 -4.14 -8.82 -12.29
C SER A 100 -4.57 -7.44 -11.80
N MET A 101 -5.50 -7.39 -10.84
CA MET A 101 -6.00 -6.15 -10.25
C MET A 101 -4.91 -5.29 -9.60
N ILE A 102 -3.90 -5.92 -8.96
CA ILE A 102 -2.77 -5.18 -8.39
C ILE A 102 -1.92 -4.55 -9.50
N PHE A 103 -1.60 -5.29 -10.55
CA PHE A 103 -0.83 -4.74 -11.67
C PHE A 103 -1.61 -3.70 -12.46
N ASP A 104 -2.92 -3.86 -12.61
CA ASP A 104 -3.80 -2.86 -13.22
C ASP A 104 -3.82 -1.56 -12.41
N TYR A 105 -3.85 -1.65 -11.07
CA TYR A 105 -3.66 -0.50 -10.21
C TYR A 105 -2.30 0.16 -10.44
N LEU A 106 -1.21 -0.62 -10.40
CA LEU A 106 0.15 -0.06 -10.46
C LEU A 106 0.53 0.52 -11.83
N ARG A 107 -0.06 0.02 -12.92
CA ARG A 107 0.24 0.45 -14.30
C ARG A 107 -0.72 1.50 -14.82
N PHE A 108 -2.00 1.38 -14.48
CA PHE A 108 -3.06 2.20 -15.06
C PHE A 108 -3.76 3.09 -14.03
N ASN A 109 -3.30 3.10 -12.77
CA ASN A 109 -3.93 3.82 -11.66
C ASN A 109 -5.42 3.46 -11.49
N SER A 110 -5.78 2.19 -11.72
CA SER A 110 -7.16 1.73 -11.52
C SER A 110 -7.62 1.92 -10.07
N SER A 111 -8.70 2.68 -9.87
CA SER A 111 -9.26 2.91 -8.52
C SER A 111 -9.93 1.68 -7.90
N GLU A 112 -10.12 0.61 -8.67
CA GLU A 112 -10.90 -0.56 -8.26
C GLU A 112 -10.31 -1.26 -7.03
N LEU A 113 -8.99 -1.53 -7.04
CA LEU A 113 -8.28 -2.14 -5.92
C LEU A 113 -8.50 -1.36 -4.62
N LYS A 114 -8.27 -0.04 -4.67
CA LYS A 114 -8.45 0.86 -3.52
C LYS A 114 -9.88 0.84 -3.01
N ASN A 115 -10.86 0.91 -3.91
CA ASN A 115 -12.28 0.92 -3.56
C ASN A 115 -12.71 -0.38 -2.88
N ILE A 116 -12.22 -1.53 -3.33
CA ILE A 116 -12.51 -2.83 -2.70
C ILE A 116 -11.89 -2.90 -1.31
N LEU A 117 -10.62 -2.49 -1.16
CA LEU A 117 -9.94 -2.49 0.13
C LEU A 117 -10.67 -1.61 1.16
N LEU A 118 -11.07 -0.39 0.77
CA LEU A 118 -11.81 0.54 1.63
C LEU A 118 -13.18 0.01 2.04
N LYS A 119 -13.88 -0.72 1.17
CA LYS A 119 -15.19 -1.32 1.51
C LYS A 119 -15.10 -2.44 2.55
N ASN A 120 -13.96 -3.15 2.59
CA ASN A 120 -13.80 -4.38 3.37
C ASN A 120 -12.88 -4.20 4.60
N VAL A 121 -12.69 -2.98 5.10
CA VAL A 121 -11.92 -2.70 6.34
C VAL A 121 -12.67 -3.18 7.60
N GLY A 122 -11.92 -3.60 8.61
CA GLY A 122 -12.49 -4.11 9.87
C GLY A 122 -13.14 -3.00 10.69
N LYS A 123 -14.24 -3.28 11.39
CA LYS A 123 -14.97 -2.27 12.18
C LYS A 123 -14.10 -1.59 13.25
N ASN A 124 -13.23 -2.36 13.91
CA ASN A 124 -12.39 -1.90 15.01
C ASN A 124 -11.12 -1.18 14.56
N THR A 125 -10.67 -1.40 13.32
CA THR A 125 -9.46 -0.81 12.73
C THR A 125 -9.78 0.15 11.58
N LYS A 126 -11.07 0.46 11.38
CA LYS A 126 -11.59 1.15 10.20
C LYS A 126 -10.88 2.46 9.90
N GLU A 127 -10.63 3.26 10.93
CA GLU A 127 -9.99 4.56 10.78
C GLU A 127 -8.54 4.42 10.33
N LEU A 128 -7.74 3.64 11.07
CA LEU A 128 -6.32 3.42 10.79
C LEU A 128 -6.11 2.72 9.43
N ASP A 129 -6.90 1.69 9.14
CA ASP A 129 -6.86 0.98 7.85
C ASP A 129 -7.20 1.93 6.69
N THR A 130 -8.26 2.75 6.84
CA THR A 130 -8.66 3.72 5.81
C THR A 130 -7.57 4.75 5.56
N ILE A 131 -6.97 5.30 6.62
CA ILE A 131 -5.88 6.27 6.52
C ILE A 131 -4.72 5.66 5.75
N ALA A 132 -4.27 4.46 6.13
CA ALA A 132 -3.14 3.81 5.48
C ALA A 132 -3.44 3.47 4.01
N ILE A 133 -4.63 2.96 3.70
CA ILE A 133 -5.04 2.68 2.31
C ILE A 133 -5.00 3.96 1.49
N ASN A 134 -5.55 5.07 1.99
CA ASN A 134 -5.57 6.34 1.25
C ASN A 134 -4.18 6.95 1.07
N SER A 135 -3.31 6.78 2.06
CA SER A 135 -1.95 7.33 2.06
C SER A 135 -1.02 6.55 1.11
N ILE A 136 -1.14 5.22 1.11
CA ILE A 136 -0.27 4.32 0.34
C ILE A 136 -0.79 4.16 -1.10
N LEU A 137 -2.11 3.98 -1.28
CA LEU A 137 -2.73 3.84 -2.58
C LEU A 137 -3.25 5.20 -3.07
N LYS A 138 -2.33 6.03 -3.56
CA LYS A 138 -2.62 7.34 -4.17
C LYS A 138 -3.25 7.16 -5.55
#